data_AF-A0A961H1W1-F1
#
_entry.id   AF-A0A961H1W1-F1
#
_cell.length_a   1.000
_cell.length_b   1.000
_cell.length_c   1.000
_cell.angle_alpha   90.00
_cell.angle_beta   90.00
_cell.angle_gamma   90.00
#
_symmetry.space_group_name_H-M   'P 1'
#
loop_
_entity.id
_entity.type
_entity.pdbx_description
1 polymer ?
#
loop_
_entity_poly.entity_id
_entity_poly.type
_entity_poly.pdbx_seq_one_letter_code
_entity_poly.pdbx_strand_id
1 'polypeptide(L)'
;MNLKSESTSEDGILFECQACREQPCTPRLDDLSAWAKLCGYDSSCIRLLEEWDEPERVEVTRESGWLAKFGWLSSRWSARRLRVAAVQPPFFNATPEAGKSYVACVHHPFIAKEIGHFWFLFQPSFSLIYGWDHCPEEIYSSHLLHVAFNRVLHREEKFALIVVTVQEMISVPAIHEVLPETSGEKPFGMFDNNFARRSWWERWLCYIFVYWDPDSDEGAWWLFRQDEFYVEEPRFRLVLLGHRGLHDSLVWAGNHRLSAAEAEQLSSFMQR
;
A
#
# COMPACT_ATOMS: atom_id res chain seq x y z
N MET A 1 -14.79 -44.41 -19.19
CA MET A 1 -15.21 -43.32 -18.29
C MET A 1 -14.21 -43.25 -17.16
N ASN A 2 -13.36 -42.24 -17.15
CA ASN A 2 -12.64 -41.80 -15.96
C ASN A 2 -12.56 -40.28 -16.08
N LEU A 3 -13.43 -39.62 -15.33
CA LEU A 3 -13.48 -38.17 -15.19
C LEU A 3 -12.18 -37.75 -14.52
N LYS A 4 -11.32 -37.04 -15.26
CA LYS A 4 -10.27 -36.23 -14.66
C LYS A 4 -10.98 -35.19 -13.80
N SER A 5 -10.69 -35.23 -12.50
CA SER A 5 -10.99 -34.13 -11.58
C SER A 5 -10.27 -32.89 -12.09
N GLU A 6 -11.02 -31.93 -12.63
CA GLU A 6 -10.53 -30.57 -12.80
C GLU A 6 -10.28 -30.01 -11.40
N SER A 7 -9.00 -29.92 -11.02
CA SER A 7 -8.56 -29.14 -9.88
C SER A 7 -8.80 -27.67 -10.20
N THR A 8 -9.81 -27.07 -9.60
CA THR A 8 -9.97 -25.61 -9.54
C THR A 8 -8.74 -25.03 -8.84
N SER A 9 -7.86 -24.36 -9.60
CA SER A 9 -6.62 -23.78 -9.12
C SER A 9 -6.91 -22.67 -8.11
N GLU A 10 -6.60 -22.92 -6.84
CA GLU A 10 -6.58 -21.96 -5.73
C GLU A 10 -5.36 -21.01 -5.80
N ASP A 11 -5.01 -20.55 -7.00
CA ASP A 11 -3.78 -19.80 -7.21
C ASP A 11 -4.06 -18.30 -7.02
N GLY A 12 -3.62 -17.76 -5.87
CA GLY A 12 -3.55 -16.31 -5.67
C GLY A 12 -2.71 -15.63 -6.77
N ILE A 13 -2.72 -14.30 -6.84
CA ILE A 13 -1.83 -13.61 -7.78
C ILE A 13 -0.41 -13.81 -7.30
N LEU A 14 0.40 -14.53 -8.08
CA LEU A 14 1.81 -14.74 -7.80
C LEU A 14 2.67 -14.02 -8.85
N PHE A 15 3.60 -13.20 -8.39
CA PHE A 15 4.64 -12.59 -9.21
C PHE A 15 5.98 -13.22 -8.86
N GLU A 16 6.83 -13.43 -9.87
CA GLU A 16 8.22 -13.81 -9.64
C GLU A 16 8.94 -12.67 -8.94
N CYS A 17 9.61 -12.97 -7.83
CA CYS A 17 10.52 -12.01 -7.23
C CYS A 17 11.76 -11.87 -8.13
N GLN A 18 12.05 -10.67 -8.60
CA GLN A 18 13.22 -10.46 -9.47
C GLN A 18 14.56 -10.72 -8.75
N ALA A 19 14.59 -10.59 -7.42
CA ALA A 19 15.78 -10.82 -6.62
C ALA A 19 16.08 -12.30 -6.40
N CYS A 20 15.12 -13.12 -5.95
CA CYS A 20 15.34 -14.55 -5.70
C CYS A 20 14.86 -15.50 -6.80
N ARG A 21 14.09 -15.00 -7.79
CA ARG A 21 13.44 -15.79 -8.86
C ARG A 21 12.49 -16.89 -8.36
N GLU A 22 12.01 -16.77 -7.12
CA GLU A 22 11.06 -17.71 -6.54
C GLU A 22 9.61 -17.30 -6.83
N GLN A 23 8.72 -18.30 -6.95
CA GLN A 23 7.27 -18.14 -7.05
C GLN A 23 6.56 -19.05 -6.03
N PRO A 24 5.77 -18.51 -5.08
CA PRO A 24 5.77 -17.11 -4.62
C PRO A 24 6.91 -16.84 -3.63
N CYS A 25 7.56 -15.68 -3.76
CA CYS A 25 8.39 -15.17 -2.68
C CYS A 25 7.51 -14.85 -1.47
N THR A 26 7.90 -15.32 -0.29
CA THR A 26 7.15 -15.08 0.94
C THR A 26 7.61 -13.76 1.55
N PRO A 27 6.76 -12.71 1.61
CA PRO A 27 7.11 -11.47 2.31
C PRO A 27 7.33 -11.76 3.79
N ARG A 28 8.31 -11.11 4.41
CA ARG A 28 8.64 -11.30 5.83
C ARG A 28 7.65 -10.56 6.73
N LEU A 29 6.39 -11.01 6.72
CA LEU A 29 5.31 -10.45 7.53
C LEU A 29 5.48 -10.74 9.03
N ASP A 30 6.20 -11.81 9.38
CA ASP A 30 6.22 -12.37 10.74
C ASP A 30 7.02 -11.53 11.74
N ASP A 31 8.10 -10.87 11.29
CA ASP A 31 8.97 -10.10 12.19
C ASP A 31 8.32 -8.79 12.68
N LEU A 32 7.28 -8.31 11.98
CA LEU A 32 6.72 -6.96 12.18
C LEU A 32 5.23 -6.94 12.54
N SER A 33 4.51 -8.04 12.30
CA SER A 33 3.06 -8.16 12.58
C SER A 33 2.70 -8.22 14.07
N ALA A 34 3.62 -8.66 14.93
CA ALA A 34 3.36 -8.84 16.36
C ALA A 34 3.11 -7.54 17.14
N TRP A 35 3.55 -6.39 16.62
CA TRP A 35 3.42 -5.09 17.30
C TRP A 35 2.52 -4.11 16.55
N ALA A 36 2.37 -4.26 15.24
CA ALA A 36 1.45 -3.46 14.44
C ALA A 36 0.00 -3.90 14.69
N LYS A 37 -0.93 -2.94 14.71
CA LYS A 37 -2.36 -3.27 14.78
C LYS A 37 -2.93 -3.63 13.41
N LEU A 38 -2.34 -3.04 12.37
CA LEU A 38 -2.67 -3.31 10.98
C LEU A 38 -1.36 -3.48 10.20
N CYS A 39 -1.31 -4.49 9.35
CA CYS A 39 -0.26 -4.71 8.37
C CYS A 39 -0.92 -4.84 7.00
N GLY A 40 -0.38 -4.14 6.01
CA GLY A 40 -0.89 -4.12 4.65
C GLY A 40 0.21 -3.84 3.64
N TYR A 41 -0.19 -3.67 2.39
CA TYR A 41 0.72 -3.31 1.32
C TYR A 41 0.98 -1.80 1.30
N ASP A 42 2.22 -1.42 0.99
CA ASP A 42 2.58 -0.03 0.73
C ASP A 42 2.06 0.41 -0.66
N SER A 43 1.93 1.73 -0.86
CA SER A 43 1.41 2.33 -2.10
C SER A 43 2.29 2.05 -3.33
N SER A 44 3.57 1.71 -3.10
CA SER A 44 4.49 1.26 -4.15
C SER A 44 4.06 -0.08 -4.76
N CYS A 45 3.38 -0.94 -4.00
CA CYS A 45 2.86 -2.23 -4.47
C CYS A 45 1.49 -2.10 -5.16
N ILE A 46 0.61 -1.21 -4.67
CA ILE A 46 -0.79 -1.12 -5.12
C ILE A 46 -1.17 0.32 -5.45
N ARG A 47 -1.70 0.54 -6.65
CA ARG A 47 -2.14 1.85 -7.14
C ARG A 47 -3.56 1.80 -7.65
N LEU A 48 -4.44 2.66 -7.14
CA LEU A 48 -5.78 2.85 -7.71
C LEU A 48 -5.70 3.66 -9.00
N LEU A 49 -6.47 3.25 -10.00
CA LEU A 49 -6.48 3.87 -11.32
C LEU A 49 -7.79 4.62 -11.60
N GLU A 50 -8.92 3.96 -11.38
CA GLU A 50 -10.25 4.53 -11.59
C GLU A 50 -11.33 3.78 -10.81
N GLU A 51 -12.47 4.45 -10.62
CA GLU A 51 -13.70 3.83 -10.14
C GLU A 51 -14.23 2.83 -11.18
N TRP A 52 -14.66 1.67 -10.70
CA TRP A 52 -15.21 0.59 -11.50
C TRP A 52 -16.73 0.56 -11.36
N ASP A 53 -17.43 1.04 -12.38
CA ASP A 53 -18.85 0.82 -12.56
C ASP A 53 -19.05 -0.51 -13.29
N GLU A 54 -19.57 -1.52 -12.59
CA GLU A 54 -19.81 -2.83 -13.17
C GLU A 54 -20.85 -2.75 -14.30
N PRO A 55 -20.51 -3.09 -15.57
CA PRO A 55 -21.55 -3.34 -16.56
C PRO A 55 -22.17 -4.71 -16.28
N GLU A 56 -23.50 -4.80 -16.35
CA GLU A 56 -24.28 -6.03 -16.18
C GLU A 56 -23.60 -7.26 -16.80
N ARG A 57 -23.35 -8.28 -15.96
CA ARG A 57 -22.98 -9.68 -16.25
C ARG A 57 -22.59 -9.99 -17.70
N VAL A 58 -21.30 -10.14 -17.98
CA VAL A 58 -20.82 -10.85 -19.16
C VAL A 58 -20.49 -12.29 -18.78
N GLU A 59 -21.36 -13.23 -19.14
CA GLU A 59 -21.07 -14.66 -19.13
C GLU A 59 -20.00 -14.96 -20.19
N VAL A 60 -18.83 -15.41 -19.74
CA VAL A 60 -17.71 -15.80 -20.60
C VAL A 60 -17.91 -17.26 -21.01
N THR A 61 -18.60 -17.51 -22.12
CA THR A 61 -18.58 -18.85 -22.75
C THR A 61 -17.28 -19.03 -23.52
N ARG A 62 -16.49 -20.05 -23.13
CA ARG A 62 -15.34 -20.59 -23.87
C ARG A 62 -15.82 -21.04 -25.26
N GLU A 63 -15.50 -20.27 -26.29
CA GLU A 63 -15.01 -20.71 -27.60
C GLU A 63 -15.02 -19.51 -28.56
N SER A 64 -13.83 -19.14 -29.04
CA SER A 64 -13.57 -18.48 -30.33
C SER A 64 -14.68 -17.58 -30.90
N GLY A 65 -14.77 -16.34 -30.44
CA GLY A 65 -15.71 -15.35 -30.98
C GLY A 65 -15.67 -13.93 -30.38
N TRP A 66 -14.63 -13.58 -29.60
CA TRP A 66 -14.57 -12.33 -28.83
C TRP A 66 -14.44 -11.03 -29.66
N LEU A 67 -14.29 -11.12 -30.99
CA LEU A 67 -14.21 -9.94 -31.87
C LEU A 67 -15.53 -9.60 -32.59
N ALA A 68 -16.56 -10.44 -32.57
CA ALA A 68 -17.73 -10.25 -33.43
C ALA A 68 -19.03 -9.85 -32.72
N LYS A 69 -19.06 -9.83 -31.38
CA LYS A 69 -20.28 -9.51 -30.61
C LYS A 69 -20.18 -8.25 -29.73
N PHE A 70 -19.17 -7.42 -29.96
CA PHE A 70 -18.97 -6.11 -29.32
C PHE A 70 -19.15 -4.96 -30.32
N GLY A 71 -20.20 -5.07 -31.16
CA GLY A 71 -20.47 -4.09 -32.21
C GLY A 71 -20.90 -2.71 -31.73
N TRP A 72 -21.29 -2.52 -30.46
CA TRP A 72 -21.78 -1.23 -29.94
C TRP A 72 -21.31 -0.89 -28.51
N LEU A 73 -20.19 -1.48 -28.07
CA LEU A 73 -19.40 -0.96 -26.96
C LEU A 73 -18.35 -0.05 -27.57
N SER A 74 -18.51 1.27 -27.41
CA SER A 74 -17.45 2.22 -27.75
C SER A 74 -16.13 1.78 -27.10
N SER A 75 -15.23 1.20 -27.89
CA SER A 75 -13.86 1.66 -28.19
C SER A 75 -13.08 2.47 -27.13
N ARG A 76 -13.38 2.37 -25.83
CA ARG A 76 -12.83 3.22 -24.77
C ARG A 76 -12.11 2.48 -23.63
N TRP A 77 -11.87 1.19 -23.77
CA TRP A 77 -10.71 0.50 -23.16
C TRP A 77 -9.95 -0.23 -24.26
N SER A 78 -9.42 0.54 -25.20
CA SER A 78 -8.55 -0.02 -26.24
C SER A 78 -7.37 -0.72 -25.57
N ALA A 79 -6.85 -1.79 -26.16
CA ALA A 79 -5.58 -2.42 -25.72
C ALA A 79 -4.44 -1.40 -25.54
N ARG A 80 -4.56 -0.24 -26.21
CA ARG A 80 -3.70 0.93 -26.05
C ARG A 80 -3.87 1.62 -24.68
N ARG A 81 -5.08 1.77 -24.14
CA ARG A 81 -5.33 2.29 -22.77
C ARG A 81 -4.84 1.35 -21.68
N LEU A 82 -5.03 0.03 -21.83
CA LEU A 82 -4.46 -0.96 -20.90
C LEU A 82 -2.93 -0.90 -20.88
N ARG A 83 -2.30 -0.79 -22.06
CA ARG A 83 -0.84 -0.58 -22.17
C ARG A 83 -0.39 0.77 -21.61
N VAL A 84 -1.15 1.85 -21.84
CA VAL A 84 -0.81 3.17 -21.28
C VAL A 84 -0.94 3.17 -19.77
N ALA A 85 -1.98 2.54 -19.20
CA ALA A 85 -2.12 2.37 -17.76
C ALA A 85 -0.95 1.58 -17.14
N ALA A 86 -0.38 0.63 -17.88
CA ALA A 86 0.79 -0.15 -17.47
C ALA A 86 2.14 0.58 -17.62
N VAL A 87 2.24 1.55 -18.55
CA VAL A 87 3.48 2.29 -18.85
C VAL A 87 3.55 3.63 -18.10
N GLN A 88 2.42 4.31 -17.94
CA GLN A 88 2.22 5.52 -17.14
C GLN A 88 0.76 5.56 -16.67
N PRO A 89 0.46 4.96 -15.50
CA PRO A 89 -0.92 4.90 -15.03
C PRO A 89 -1.52 6.29 -14.88
N PRO A 90 -2.76 6.56 -15.38
CA PRO A 90 -3.48 7.74 -14.96
C PRO A 90 -3.68 7.62 -13.45
N PHE A 91 -3.29 8.65 -12.71
CA PHE A 91 -3.39 8.61 -11.27
C PHE A 91 -4.83 8.89 -10.82
N PHE A 92 -5.33 8.11 -9.86
CA PHE A 92 -6.60 8.37 -9.22
C PHE A 92 -6.45 9.53 -8.23
N ASN A 93 -6.87 10.74 -8.65
CA ASN A 93 -6.70 11.98 -7.88
C ASN A 93 -7.85 12.28 -6.88
N ALA A 94 -8.74 11.32 -6.64
CA ALA A 94 -9.85 11.50 -5.69
C ALA A 94 -9.67 10.61 -4.46
N THR A 95 -10.28 11.00 -3.35
CA THR A 95 -10.37 10.12 -2.18
C THR A 95 -11.29 8.95 -2.52
N PRO A 96 -10.87 7.69 -2.33
CA PRO A 96 -11.73 6.54 -2.50
C PRO A 96 -12.92 6.58 -1.54
N GLU A 97 -14.00 5.89 -1.86
CA GLU A 97 -15.18 5.82 -1.00
C GLU A 97 -15.48 4.37 -0.61
N ALA A 98 -15.91 4.17 0.63
CA ALA A 98 -16.35 2.86 1.10
C ALA A 98 -17.58 2.39 0.31
N GLY A 99 -17.61 1.10 -0.02
CA GLY A 99 -18.63 0.46 -0.85
C GLY A 99 -18.38 0.57 -2.35
N LYS A 100 -17.48 1.45 -2.81
CA LYS A 100 -17.14 1.58 -4.23
C LYS A 100 -16.07 0.60 -4.66
N SER A 101 -16.12 0.25 -5.95
CA SER A 101 -15.14 -0.62 -6.58
C SER A 101 -14.16 0.20 -7.41
N TYR A 102 -12.92 -0.27 -7.50
CA TYR A 102 -11.86 0.40 -8.23
C TYR A 102 -11.02 -0.61 -9.00
N VAL A 103 -10.50 -0.17 -10.14
CA VAL A 103 -9.40 -0.86 -10.81
C VAL A 103 -8.10 -0.49 -10.11
N ALA A 104 -7.36 -1.49 -9.64
CA ALA A 104 -6.04 -1.33 -9.05
C ALA A 104 -4.98 -2.01 -9.91
N CYS A 105 -3.84 -1.33 -10.08
CA CYS A 105 -2.62 -1.94 -10.60
C CYS A 105 -1.78 -2.44 -9.43
N VAL A 106 -1.45 -3.73 -9.44
CA VAL A 106 -0.63 -4.37 -8.41
C VAL A 106 0.70 -4.86 -8.99
N HIS A 107 1.77 -4.70 -8.21
CA HIS A 107 3.12 -5.11 -8.54
C HIS A 107 3.69 -6.05 -7.48
N HIS A 108 4.74 -6.79 -7.84
CA HIS A 108 5.50 -7.54 -6.85
C HIS A 108 6.04 -6.61 -5.75
N PRO A 109 6.00 -7.01 -4.47
CA PRO A 109 5.45 -8.26 -3.93
C PRO A 109 3.96 -8.14 -3.57
N PHE A 110 3.12 -8.94 -4.24
CA PHE A 110 1.68 -9.03 -3.95
C PHE A 110 1.28 -10.51 -3.97
N ILE A 111 0.66 -10.98 -2.87
CA ILE A 111 0.33 -12.41 -2.67
C ILE A 111 -1.14 -12.62 -2.27
N ALA A 112 -1.97 -11.58 -2.32
CA ALA A 112 -3.36 -11.71 -1.93
C ALA A 112 -4.11 -12.66 -2.88
N LYS A 113 -5.03 -13.45 -2.30
CA LYS A 113 -5.88 -14.38 -3.03
C LYS A 113 -7.15 -13.68 -3.53
N GLU A 114 -7.65 -14.09 -4.68
CA GLU A 114 -8.97 -13.68 -5.17
C GLU A 114 -10.03 -14.06 -4.11
N ILE A 115 -10.98 -13.17 -3.84
CA ILE A 115 -11.99 -13.26 -2.75
C ILE A 115 -11.37 -13.06 -1.34
N GLY A 116 -10.08 -12.74 -1.25
CA GLY A 116 -9.42 -12.33 0.00
C GLY A 116 -9.69 -10.87 0.36
N HIS A 117 -9.30 -10.52 1.59
CA HIS A 117 -9.27 -9.14 2.06
C HIS A 117 -7.85 -8.73 2.41
N PHE A 118 -7.50 -7.48 2.18
CA PHE A 118 -6.20 -6.94 2.58
C PHE A 118 -6.28 -5.44 2.84
N TRP A 119 -5.32 -4.96 3.61
CA TRP A 119 -5.09 -3.54 3.81
C TRP A 119 -4.01 -3.03 2.86
N PHE A 120 -4.12 -1.77 2.43
CA PHE A 120 -2.99 -1.07 1.82
C PHE A 120 -3.05 0.44 2.06
N LEU A 121 -1.90 1.11 1.95
CA LEU A 121 -1.83 2.57 2.02
C LEU A 121 -2.19 3.17 0.66
N PHE A 122 -3.29 3.91 0.62
CA PHE A 122 -3.59 4.83 -0.46
C PHE A 122 -2.92 6.19 -0.18
N GLN A 123 -2.03 6.56 -1.09
CA GLN A 123 -1.49 7.91 -1.21
C GLN A 123 -2.08 8.58 -2.45
N PRO A 124 -2.45 9.87 -2.35
CA PRO A 124 -2.76 10.64 -3.55
C PRO A 124 -1.54 10.80 -4.45
N SER A 125 -1.80 11.29 -5.65
CA SER A 125 -0.92 11.09 -6.80
C SER A 125 0.41 11.83 -6.72
N PHE A 126 0.47 12.99 -6.07
CA PHE A 126 1.72 13.73 -6.01
C PHE A 126 2.68 13.08 -5.01
N SER A 127 2.22 12.72 -3.83
CA SER A 127 2.99 11.99 -2.82
C SER A 127 3.30 10.55 -3.22
N LEU A 128 2.47 9.92 -4.06
CA LEU A 128 2.81 8.63 -4.66
C LEU A 128 4.04 8.70 -5.59
N ILE A 129 4.25 9.84 -6.26
CA ILE A 129 5.37 10.03 -7.21
C ILE A 129 6.58 10.62 -6.51
N TYR A 130 6.35 11.65 -5.70
CA TYR A 130 7.38 12.50 -5.12
C TYR A 130 7.60 12.26 -3.63
N GLY A 131 6.80 11.41 -2.97
CA GLY A 131 6.88 11.21 -1.53
C GLY A 131 6.20 12.33 -0.72
N TRP A 132 5.99 12.07 0.57
CA TRP A 132 5.46 13.07 1.50
C TRP A 132 6.51 14.11 1.91
N ASP A 133 7.79 13.90 1.65
CA ASP A 133 8.83 14.91 1.81
C ASP A 133 8.65 16.07 0.83
N HIS A 134 8.18 15.79 -0.39
CA HIS A 134 7.86 16.82 -1.38
C HIS A 134 6.40 17.29 -1.37
N CYS A 135 5.46 16.46 -0.90
CA CYS A 135 4.02 16.76 -0.86
C CYS A 135 3.40 16.40 0.50
N PRO A 136 3.86 17.03 1.61
CA PRO A 136 3.45 16.65 2.95
C PRO A 136 1.97 16.91 3.25
N GLU A 137 1.34 17.84 2.54
CA GLU A 137 -0.09 18.12 2.66
C GLU A 137 -0.96 16.90 2.34
N GLU A 138 -0.48 16.01 1.48
CA GLU A 138 -1.20 14.80 1.09
C GLU A 138 -1.23 13.73 2.18
N ILE A 139 -0.51 13.91 3.29
CA ILE A 139 -0.68 13.10 4.50
C ILE A 139 -2.16 13.15 4.96
N TYR A 140 -2.81 14.32 4.92
CA TYR A 140 -4.21 14.45 5.35
C TYR A 140 -5.22 13.81 4.38
N SER A 141 -4.81 13.62 3.13
CA SER A 141 -5.62 12.99 2.08
C SER A 141 -5.30 11.50 1.91
N SER A 142 -4.32 10.98 2.64
CA SER A 142 -3.91 9.58 2.59
C SER A 142 -4.76 8.73 3.52
N HIS A 143 -4.96 7.47 3.13
CA HIS A 143 -5.87 6.55 3.81
C HIS A 143 -5.30 5.13 3.83
N LEU A 144 -5.52 4.41 4.92
CA LEU A 144 -5.44 2.95 4.91
C LEU A 144 -6.77 2.42 4.40
N LEU A 145 -6.73 1.61 3.35
CA LEU A 145 -7.92 1.02 2.75
C LEU A 145 -7.95 -0.46 3.05
N HIS A 146 -9.03 -0.92 3.67
CA HIS A 146 -9.37 -2.33 3.73
C HIS A 146 -10.21 -2.66 2.51
N VAL A 147 -9.74 -3.56 1.68
CA VAL A 147 -10.41 -3.88 0.43
C VAL A 147 -10.69 -5.37 0.30
N ALA A 148 -11.79 -5.68 -0.36
CA ALA A 148 -12.06 -7.01 -0.88
C ALA A 148 -11.43 -7.12 -2.27
N PHE A 149 -10.74 -8.22 -2.54
CA PHE A 149 -10.23 -8.54 -3.87
C PHE A 149 -11.30 -9.29 -4.66
N ASN A 150 -11.93 -8.62 -5.63
CA ASN A 150 -13.08 -9.17 -6.32
C ASN A 150 -12.69 -10.10 -7.47
N ARG A 151 -11.82 -9.63 -8.38
CA ARG A 151 -11.40 -10.41 -9.57
C ARG A 151 -10.18 -9.84 -10.27
N VAL A 152 -9.52 -10.67 -11.07
CA VAL A 152 -8.45 -10.26 -11.99
C VAL A 152 -9.02 -9.83 -13.33
N LEU A 153 -8.65 -8.63 -13.82
CA LEU A 153 -9.00 -8.15 -15.16
C LEU A 153 -7.93 -8.51 -16.19
N HIS A 154 -6.65 -8.37 -15.80
CA HIS A 154 -5.51 -8.60 -16.67
C HIS A 154 -4.29 -9.00 -15.85
N ARG A 155 -3.43 -9.85 -16.40
CA ARG A 155 -2.18 -10.27 -15.77
C ARG A 155 -1.06 -10.29 -16.79
N GLU A 156 0.05 -9.65 -16.45
CA GLU A 156 1.33 -9.77 -17.14
C GLU A 156 2.41 -10.25 -16.18
N GLU A 157 3.64 -10.36 -16.69
CA GLU A 157 4.80 -10.82 -15.92
C GLU A 157 5.13 -9.89 -14.74
N LYS A 158 4.95 -8.57 -14.90
CA LYS A 158 5.40 -7.55 -13.92
C LYS A 158 4.28 -6.85 -13.16
N PHE A 159 3.03 -7.04 -13.57
CA PHE A 159 1.88 -6.40 -12.94
C PHE A 159 0.59 -7.16 -13.23
N ALA A 160 -0.44 -6.89 -12.42
CA ALA A 160 -1.81 -7.30 -12.73
C ALA A 160 -2.75 -6.12 -12.51
N LEU A 161 -3.85 -6.12 -13.26
CA LEU A 161 -4.99 -5.24 -13.02
C LEU A 161 -6.07 -6.06 -12.32
N ILE A 162 -6.49 -5.59 -11.15
CA ILE A 162 -7.51 -6.23 -10.34
C ILE A 162 -8.66 -5.27 -10.07
N VAL A 163 -9.84 -5.83 -9.79
CA VAL A 163 -10.94 -5.07 -9.20
C VAL A 163 -10.90 -5.29 -7.69
N VAL A 164 -10.92 -4.20 -6.94
CA VAL A 164 -11.05 -4.21 -5.49
C VAL A 164 -12.27 -3.39 -5.07
N THR A 165 -12.98 -3.82 -4.03
CA THR A 165 -14.05 -3.02 -3.41
C THR A 165 -13.59 -2.53 -2.05
N VAL A 166 -13.63 -1.22 -1.83
CA VAL A 166 -13.30 -0.61 -0.54
C VAL A 166 -14.35 -0.99 0.48
N GLN A 167 -13.94 -1.66 1.55
CA GLN A 167 -14.82 -2.07 2.65
C GLN A 167 -14.77 -1.04 3.78
N GLU A 168 -13.58 -0.62 4.15
CA GLU A 168 -13.31 0.28 5.27
C GLU A 168 -12.13 1.19 4.92
N MET A 169 -12.12 2.38 5.50
CA MET A 169 -11.03 3.35 5.35
C MET A 169 -10.70 3.99 6.69
N ILE A 170 -9.41 4.15 6.96
CA ILE A 170 -8.90 4.93 8.09
C ILE A 170 -8.03 6.04 7.51
N SER A 171 -8.43 7.30 7.69
CA SER A 171 -7.58 8.42 7.29
C SER A 171 -6.32 8.46 8.15
N VAL A 172 -5.17 8.79 7.56
CA VAL A 172 -3.91 8.88 8.30
C VAL A 172 -4.02 9.80 9.54
N PRO A 173 -4.71 10.96 9.47
CA PRO A 173 -4.95 11.79 10.64
C PRO A 173 -5.74 11.14 11.77
N ALA A 174 -6.65 10.21 11.45
CA ALA A 174 -7.50 9.54 12.43
C ALA A 174 -6.85 8.29 13.06
N ILE A 175 -5.70 7.82 12.57
CA ILE A 175 -5.06 6.58 13.06
C ILE A 175 -4.89 6.57 14.59
N HIS A 176 -4.38 7.65 15.17
CA HIS A 176 -4.15 7.78 16.61
C HIS A 176 -5.44 7.85 17.46
N GLU A 177 -6.58 8.14 16.86
CA GLU A 177 -7.90 8.16 17.51
C GLU A 177 -8.58 6.79 17.41
N VAL A 178 -8.46 6.13 16.26
CA VAL A 178 -9.16 4.88 15.94
C VAL A 178 -8.41 3.66 16.47
N LEU A 179 -7.08 3.66 16.40
CA LEU A 179 -6.27 2.54 16.87
C LEU A 179 -5.91 2.68 18.35
N PRO A 180 -5.98 1.59 19.14
CA PRO A 180 -5.68 1.63 20.55
C PRO A 180 -4.21 2.00 20.81
N GLU A 181 -3.98 2.86 21.80
CA GLU A 181 -2.63 3.25 22.21
C GLU A 181 -1.82 2.02 22.65
N THR A 182 -0.57 1.95 22.19
CA THR A 182 0.42 0.95 22.59
C THR A 182 1.67 1.65 23.10
N SER A 183 2.42 0.98 23.98
CA SER A 183 3.70 1.46 24.52
C SER A 183 4.70 0.30 24.63
N GLY A 184 6.00 0.60 24.48
CA GLY A 184 7.10 -0.38 24.60
C GLY A 184 8.14 -0.30 23.46
N GLU A 185 9.39 -0.64 23.74
CA GLU A 185 10.59 -0.26 22.96
C GLU A 185 10.74 -0.83 21.53
N LYS A 186 9.85 -1.73 21.09
CA LYS A 186 10.13 -2.59 19.93
C LYS A 186 10.03 -1.92 18.54
N PRO A 187 9.04 -1.06 18.24
CA PRO A 187 8.89 -0.54 16.87
C PRO A 187 9.86 0.60 16.57
N PHE A 188 10.24 1.41 17.57
CA PHE A 188 11.29 2.40 17.42
C PHE A 188 12.69 1.79 17.48
N GLY A 189 12.86 0.59 18.03
CA GLY A 189 14.15 -0.12 18.00
C GLY A 189 14.72 -0.35 16.58
N MET A 190 13.87 -0.32 15.54
CA MET A 190 14.30 -0.33 14.13
C MET A 190 14.86 1.03 13.66
N PHE A 191 14.49 2.11 14.33
CA PHE A 191 15.09 3.43 14.19
C PHE A 191 16.41 3.45 14.98
N ASP A 192 17.38 2.68 14.51
CA ASP A 192 18.70 2.60 15.15
C ASP A 192 19.61 3.77 14.73
N ASN A 193 20.77 3.87 15.37
CA ASN A 193 21.75 4.91 15.05
C ASN A 193 22.30 4.83 13.61
N ASN A 194 22.28 3.65 12.97
CA ASN A 194 22.73 3.52 11.59
C ASN A 194 21.68 4.04 10.62
N PHE A 195 20.42 3.69 10.84
CA PHE A 195 19.27 4.22 10.13
C PHE A 195 19.23 5.74 10.26
N ALA A 196 19.26 6.26 11.50
CA ALA A 196 19.25 7.70 11.76
C ALA A 196 20.44 8.45 11.13
N ARG A 197 21.58 7.80 10.88
CA ARG A 197 22.72 8.43 10.18
C ARG A 197 22.55 8.55 8.68
N ARG A 198 21.68 7.73 8.08
CA ARG A 198 21.46 7.67 6.63
C ARG A 198 20.13 8.28 6.21
N SER A 199 19.29 8.64 7.18
CA SER A 199 17.94 9.11 6.95
C SER A 199 17.87 10.61 6.82
N TRP A 200 16.87 11.05 6.07
CA TRP A 200 16.39 12.43 6.04
C TRP A 200 15.09 12.53 6.82
N TRP A 201 14.72 13.75 7.15
CA TRP A 201 13.44 14.02 7.79
C TRP A 201 12.86 15.32 7.29
N GLU A 202 11.53 15.35 7.25
CA GLU A 202 10.74 16.53 6.96
C GLU A 202 9.68 16.70 8.02
N ARG A 203 9.48 17.95 8.45
CA ARG A 203 8.43 18.29 9.40
C ARG A 203 7.38 19.14 8.73
N TRP A 204 6.13 18.74 8.91
CA TRP A 204 5.01 19.51 8.42
C TRP A 204 3.82 19.40 9.38
N LEU A 205 3.35 20.56 9.84
CA LEU A 205 2.39 20.67 10.94
C LEU A 205 2.78 19.77 12.12
N CYS A 206 1.93 18.81 12.49
CA CYS A 206 2.14 17.88 13.59
C CYS A 206 2.83 16.58 13.17
N TYR A 207 3.25 16.46 11.91
CA TYR A 207 3.93 15.27 11.42
C TYR A 207 5.43 15.49 11.28
N ILE A 208 6.16 14.42 11.60
CA ILE A 208 7.58 14.27 11.29
C ILE A 208 7.69 13.01 10.45
N PHE A 209 7.99 13.21 9.17
CA PHE A 209 8.24 12.13 8.24
C PHE A 209 9.74 11.87 8.20
N VAL A 210 10.16 10.66 8.55
CA VAL A 210 11.57 10.25 8.54
C VAL A 210 11.73 9.14 7.53
N TYR A 211 12.67 9.27 6.62
CA TYR A 211 12.80 8.32 5.51
C TYR A 211 14.25 8.09 5.13
N TRP A 212 14.49 6.90 4.62
CA TRP A 212 15.76 6.49 4.03
C TRP A 212 15.45 5.76 2.73
N ASP A 213 15.92 6.33 1.62
CA ASP A 213 15.81 5.73 0.29
C ASP A 213 17.22 5.66 -0.35
N PRO A 214 17.97 4.59 -0.10
CA PRO A 214 19.24 4.34 -0.78
C PRO A 214 18.99 3.94 -2.24
N ASP A 215 18.83 4.91 -3.13
CA ASP A 215 18.92 4.75 -4.59
C ASP A 215 18.29 3.44 -5.15
N SER A 216 17.04 3.16 -4.76
CA SER A 216 15.95 2.51 -5.53
C SER A 216 15.40 1.12 -5.15
N ASP A 217 16.12 0.25 -4.43
CA ASP A 217 15.62 -1.13 -4.22
C ASP A 217 15.23 -1.48 -2.77
N GLU A 218 15.75 -0.73 -1.81
CA GLU A 218 15.41 -0.87 -0.39
C GLU A 218 15.09 0.52 0.16
N GLY A 219 14.26 0.56 1.18
CA GLY A 219 13.88 1.80 1.83
C GLY A 219 13.04 1.54 3.06
N ALA A 220 13.07 2.48 3.98
CA ALA A 220 12.17 2.47 5.11
C ALA A 220 11.81 3.90 5.48
N TRP A 221 10.58 4.07 5.95
CA TRP A 221 10.07 5.37 6.32
C TRP A 221 9.13 5.26 7.54
N TRP A 222 9.15 6.29 8.38
CA TRP A 222 8.37 6.41 9.59
C TRP A 222 7.58 7.71 9.51
N LEU A 223 6.31 7.65 9.88
CA LEU A 223 5.51 8.84 10.10
C LEU A 223 5.22 8.95 11.58
N PHE A 224 5.81 9.96 12.21
CA PHE A 224 5.51 10.32 13.59
C PHE A 224 4.50 11.46 13.62
N ARG A 225 3.63 11.42 14.62
CA ARG A 225 2.74 12.52 15.00
C ARG A 225 3.17 13.10 16.34
N GLN A 226 3.24 14.42 16.43
CA GLN A 226 3.37 15.16 17.66
C GLN A 226 1.98 15.63 18.13
N ASP A 227 1.55 15.22 19.31
CA ASP A 227 0.21 15.56 19.82
C ASP A 227 0.10 17.03 20.22
N GLU A 228 1.13 17.57 20.87
CA GLU A 228 1.12 18.89 21.51
C GLU A 228 2.43 19.65 21.23
N PHE A 229 2.33 20.91 20.80
CA PHE A 229 3.48 21.74 20.39
C PHE A 229 4.03 22.64 21.49
N TYR A 230 3.21 22.97 22.50
CA TYR A 230 3.52 24.00 23.49
C TYR A 230 3.69 23.43 24.91
N VAL A 231 4.01 22.14 25.01
CA VAL A 231 4.32 21.48 26.28
C VAL A 231 5.83 21.32 26.44
N GLU A 232 6.30 21.34 27.67
CA GLU A 232 7.74 21.22 28.00
C GLU A 232 8.34 19.91 27.47
N GLU A 233 7.54 18.84 27.44
CA GLU A 233 7.93 17.53 26.92
C GLU A 233 7.00 17.12 25.75
N PRO A 234 7.42 17.31 24.50
CA PRO A 234 6.59 16.96 23.34
C PRO A 234 6.34 15.46 23.31
N ARG A 235 5.06 15.10 23.13
CA ARG A 235 4.63 13.71 23.04
C ARG A 235 4.54 13.30 21.59
N PHE A 236 5.31 12.28 21.23
CA PHE A 236 5.34 11.72 19.89
C PHE A 236 4.69 10.35 19.86
N ARG A 237 4.10 10.04 18.71
CA ARG A 237 3.54 8.73 18.39
C ARG A 237 4.03 8.29 17.03
N LEU A 238 4.42 7.04 16.87
CA LEU A 238 4.58 6.41 15.57
C LEU A 238 3.20 5.97 15.07
N VAL A 239 2.76 6.55 13.94
CA VAL A 239 1.44 6.27 13.35
C VAL A 239 1.52 5.36 12.13
N LEU A 240 2.57 5.50 11.33
CA LEU A 240 2.86 4.61 10.21
C LEU A 240 4.34 4.27 10.15
N LEU A 241 4.63 3.04 9.74
CA LEU A 241 5.94 2.58 9.30
C LEU A 241 5.75 1.97 7.93
N GLY A 242 6.61 2.27 6.98
CA GLY A 242 6.69 1.53 5.73
C GLY A 242 8.08 0.98 5.49
N HIS A 243 8.11 -0.20 4.89
CA HIS A 243 9.33 -0.82 4.41
C HIS A 243 9.11 -1.22 2.96
N ARG A 244 10.10 -0.85 2.14
CA ARG A 244 10.24 -1.33 0.78
C ARG A 244 11.53 -2.12 0.73
N GLY A 245 11.45 -3.35 0.29
CA GLY A 245 12.59 -4.19 0.03
C GLY A 245 12.41 -4.94 -1.28
N LEU A 246 13.44 -5.70 -1.63
CA LEU A 246 13.40 -6.58 -2.80
C LEU A 246 12.32 -7.67 -2.73
N HIS A 247 11.84 -7.97 -1.51
CA HIS A 247 10.93 -9.08 -1.20
C HIS A 247 9.62 -8.65 -0.53
N ASP A 248 9.52 -7.39 -0.09
CA ASP A 248 8.37 -6.84 0.62
C ASP A 248 8.11 -5.37 0.26
N SER A 249 6.85 -4.97 0.35
CA SER A 249 6.40 -3.59 0.18
C SER A 249 5.22 -3.45 1.11
N LEU A 250 5.53 -3.11 2.36
CA LEU A 250 4.62 -3.26 3.48
C LEU A 250 4.49 -1.93 4.22
N VAL A 251 3.26 -1.72 4.70
CA VAL A 251 2.93 -0.64 5.61
C VAL A 251 2.36 -1.22 6.90
N TRP A 252 2.76 -0.64 8.01
CA TRP A 252 2.22 -0.90 9.32
C TRP A 252 1.57 0.36 9.85
N ALA A 253 0.41 0.20 10.48
CA ALA A 253 -0.27 1.27 11.16
C ALA A 253 -0.50 0.93 12.63
N GLY A 254 -0.33 1.95 13.47
CA GLY A 254 -0.46 1.81 14.91
C GLY A 254 -0.66 3.15 15.58
N ASN A 255 -0.95 3.09 16.88
CA ASN A 255 -0.97 4.26 17.75
C ASN A 255 0.11 4.03 18.82
N HIS A 256 1.37 4.06 18.40
CA HIS A 256 2.47 3.70 19.28
C HIS A 256 3.06 4.94 19.94
N ARG A 257 2.88 5.06 21.24
CA ARG A 257 3.42 6.20 22.01
C ARG A 257 4.89 5.97 22.33
N LEU A 258 5.72 6.93 21.92
CA LEU A 258 7.14 6.91 22.21
C LEU A 258 7.37 7.15 23.71
N SER A 259 8.28 6.38 24.29
CA SER A 259 8.88 6.64 25.58
C SER A 259 9.73 7.91 25.56
N ALA A 260 10.11 8.42 26.74
CA ALA A 260 10.96 9.60 26.85
C ALA A 260 12.32 9.42 26.13
N ALA A 261 12.92 8.22 26.22
CA ALA A 261 14.19 7.92 25.57
C ALA A 261 14.07 7.91 24.03
N GLU A 262 13.00 7.33 23.49
CA GLU A 262 12.75 7.32 22.04
C GLU A 262 12.43 8.73 21.53
N ALA A 263 11.67 9.52 22.28
CA ALA A 263 11.38 10.92 21.97
C ALA A 263 12.65 11.78 21.98
N GLU A 264 13.56 11.56 22.95
CA GLU A 264 14.86 12.22 23.00
C GLU A 264 15.74 11.82 21.81
N GLN A 265 15.77 10.53 21.44
CA GLN A 265 16.51 10.05 20.28
C GLN A 265 15.99 10.66 18.97
N LEU A 266 14.67 10.71 18.77
CA LEU A 266 14.06 11.38 17.62
C LEU A 266 14.41 12.87 17.59
N SER A 267 14.32 13.54 18.74
CA SER A 267 14.67 14.96 18.88
C SER A 267 16.15 15.24 18.60
N SER A 268 17.04 14.39 19.09
CA SER A 268 18.48 14.49 18.84
C SER A 268 18.81 14.28 17.36
N PHE A 269 18.13 13.35 16.69
CA PHE A 269 18.28 13.14 15.25
C PHE A 269 17.84 14.39 14.46
N MET A 270 16.71 15.01 14.81
CA MET A 270 16.23 16.23 14.15
C MET A 270 17.13 17.46 14.37
N GLN A 271 18.01 17.46 15.36
CA GLN A 271 18.93 18.56 15.64
C GLN A 271 20.26 18.48 14.88
N ARG A 272 20.54 17.37 14.20
CA ARG A 272 21.75 17.16 13.40
C ARG A 272 21.66 17.86 12.05
#